data_AF-A0A267TEA3-F1
#
_entry.id   AF-A0A267TEA3-F1
#
_cell.length_a   1.000
_cell.length_b   1.000
_cell.length_c   1.000
_cell.angle_alpha   90.00
_cell.angle_beta   90.00
_cell.angle_gamma   90.00
#
_symmetry.space_group_name_H-M   'P 1'
#
loop_
_entity.id
_entity.type
_entity.pdbx_description
1 polymer ?
#
loop_
_entity_poly.entity_id
_entity_poly.type
_entity_poly.pdbx_seq_one_letter_code
_entity_poly.pdbx_strand_id
1 'polypeptide(L)'
;MFKNLGFQEYLSIGYLYLLILGVVSESIFYRMLGINILHFASLSDILTAPLTLLVSHWMIPASIIGMILVLFLLTKLSEKFNAKHNKEQSVNLLVLCSAFIFFGFFIGIELGRGAKQKSLIAEGKNQPNYLITFDDGQAQKVKVIGQNSTYLFYVPENGKKLIITLIDGNVKKMEVL
;
A
#
# COMPACT_ATOMS: atom_id res chain seq x y z
N MET A 1 -1.36 28.47 8.05
CA MET A 1 -2.61 27.75 8.39
C MET A 1 -2.42 26.72 9.52
N PHE A 2 -1.19 26.40 9.96
CA PHE A 2 -0.93 25.39 11.02
C PHE A 2 -0.34 25.96 12.33
N LYS A 3 -0.41 27.27 12.54
CA LYS A 3 0.06 27.89 13.79
C LYS A 3 -0.92 27.50 14.90
N ASN A 4 -0.46 26.66 15.83
CA ASN A 4 -1.12 26.18 17.06
C ASN A 4 -1.54 24.70 17.10
N LEU A 5 -1.11 23.87 16.15
CA LEU A 5 -1.24 22.42 16.32
C LEU A 5 -0.10 21.92 17.22
N GLY A 6 -0.42 21.22 18.31
CA GLY A 6 0.55 20.49 19.10
C GLY A 6 1.09 19.27 18.34
N PHE A 7 2.08 18.61 18.93
CA PHE A 7 2.70 17.41 18.36
C PHE A 7 1.66 16.29 18.11
N GLN A 8 0.68 16.16 19.01
CA GLN A 8 -0.37 15.16 18.92
C GLN A 8 -1.28 15.38 17.70
N GLU A 9 -1.60 16.64 17.38
CA GLU A 9 -2.43 16.98 16.23
C GLU A 9 -1.69 16.72 14.92
N TYR A 10 -0.40 17.05 14.83
CA TYR A 10 0.41 16.69 13.66
C TYR A 10 0.49 15.18 13.45
N LEU A 11 0.67 14.40 14.53
CA LEU A 11 0.68 12.95 14.45
C LEU A 11 -0.68 12.41 13.98
N SER A 12 -1.78 12.99 14.48
CA SER A 12 -3.14 12.60 14.10
C SER A 12 -3.44 12.89 12.63
N ILE A 13 -3.05 14.07 12.13
CA ILE A 13 -3.20 14.44 10.72
C ILE A 13 -2.33 13.54 9.84
N GLY A 14 -1.10 13.25 10.26
CA GLY A 14 -0.20 12.33 9.56
C GLY A 14 -0.78 10.92 9.46
N TYR A 15 -1.36 10.40 10.54
CA TYR A 15 -2.04 9.11 10.53
C TYR A 15 -3.26 9.10 9.61
N LEU A 16 -4.11 10.13 9.68
CA LEU A 16 -5.27 10.24 8.79
C LEU A 16 -4.86 10.29 7.32
N TYR A 17 -3.81 11.04 7.01
CA TYR A 17 -3.23 11.10 5.67
C TYR A 17 -2.76 9.71 5.20
N LEU A 18 -2.02 8.98 6.04
CA LEU A 18 -1.56 7.63 5.72
C LEU A 18 -2.73 6.65 5.55
N LEU A 19 -3.77 6.75 6.37
CA LEU A 19 -4.96 5.91 6.28
C LEU A 19 -5.67 6.10 4.93
N ILE A 20 -5.95 7.36 4.56
CA ILE A 20 -6.54 7.68 3.26
C ILE A 20 -5.64 7.16 2.14
N LEU A 21 -4.34 7.40 2.24
CA LEU A 21 -3.37 6.94 1.24
C LEU A 21 -3.39 5.42 1.10
N GLY A 22 -3.36 4.67 2.21
CA GLY A 22 -3.39 3.20 2.20
C GLY A 22 -4.66 2.63 1.60
N VAL A 23 -5.82 3.15 2.00
CA VAL A 23 -7.12 2.71 1.47
C VAL A 23 -7.24 3.00 -0.03
N VAL A 24 -6.87 4.21 -0.48
CA VAL A 24 -6.91 4.59 -1.89
C VAL A 24 -5.94 3.72 -2.70
N SER A 25 -4.72 3.55 -2.20
CA SER A 25 -3.65 2.75 -2.79
C SER A 25 -4.08 1.29 -3.00
N GLU A 26 -4.56 0.61 -1.97
CA GLU A 26 -5.09 -0.76 -2.09
C GLU A 26 -6.32 -0.83 -3.00
N SER A 27 -7.23 0.15 -2.90
CA SER A 27 -8.41 0.20 -3.78
C SER A 27 -8.01 0.27 -5.24
N ILE A 28 -7.00 1.07 -5.59
CA ILE A 28 -6.47 1.16 -6.95
C ILE A 28 -5.91 -0.21 -7.37
N PHE A 29 -5.05 -0.84 -6.57
CA PHE A 29 -4.47 -2.15 -6.87
C PHE A 29 -5.55 -3.21 -7.17
N TYR A 30 -6.50 -3.41 -6.25
CA TYR A 30 -7.53 -4.44 -6.41
C TYR A 30 -8.55 -4.11 -7.49
N ARG A 31 -8.83 -2.82 -7.74
CA ARG A 31 -9.72 -2.40 -8.83
C ARG A 31 -9.16 -2.80 -10.19
N MET A 32 -7.84 -2.77 -10.37
CA MET A 32 -7.19 -3.24 -11.60
C MET A 32 -7.39 -4.75 -11.83
N LEU A 33 -7.54 -5.52 -10.75
CA LEU A 33 -7.83 -6.95 -10.77
C LEU A 33 -9.33 -7.26 -10.89
N GLY A 34 -10.18 -6.23 -11.00
CA GLY A 34 -11.62 -6.37 -11.15
C GLY A 34 -12.40 -6.49 -9.84
N ILE A 35 -11.77 -6.21 -8.69
CA ILE A 35 -12.39 -6.34 -7.36
C ILE A 35 -12.49 -4.98 -6.68
N ASN A 36 -13.61 -4.73 -5.99
CA ASN A 36 -13.72 -3.62 -5.07
C ASN A 36 -13.34 -4.08 -3.65
N ILE A 37 -12.09 -3.83 -3.23
CA ILE A 37 -11.60 -4.30 -1.92
C ILE A 37 -12.41 -3.76 -0.74
N LEU A 38 -13.03 -2.59 -0.89
CA LEU A 38 -13.86 -1.97 0.15
C LEU A 38 -15.08 -2.81 0.54
N HIS A 39 -15.57 -3.68 -0.35
CA HIS A 39 -16.67 -4.60 -0.02
C HIS A 39 -16.22 -5.77 0.88
N PHE A 40 -14.92 -6.04 0.91
CA PHE A 40 -14.34 -7.17 1.62
C PHE A 40 -13.53 -6.72 2.84
N ALA A 41 -13.39 -5.41 3.07
CA ALA A 41 -12.59 -4.84 4.14
C ALA A 41 -13.43 -4.60 5.41
N SER A 42 -12.95 -5.11 6.53
CA SER A 42 -13.46 -4.77 7.86
C SER A 42 -12.87 -3.45 8.36
N LEU A 43 -13.41 -2.91 9.46
CA LEU A 43 -12.86 -1.72 10.11
C LEU A 43 -11.40 -1.94 10.54
N SER A 44 -11.06 -3.12 11.06
CA SER A 44 -9.68 -3.46 11.41
C SER A 44 -8.75 -3.50 10.20
N ASP A 45 -9.22 -3.99 9.06
CA ASP A 45 -8.42 -4.00 7.82
C ASP A 45 -8.12 -2.57 7.36
N ILE A 46 -9.12 -1.69 7.38
CA ILE A 46 -8.98 -0.28 6.99
C ILE A 46 -7.99 0.47 7.91
N LEU A 47 -8.07 0.24 9.22
CA LEU A 47 -7.21 0.90 10.20
C LEU A 47 -5.75 0.42 10.13
N THR A 48 -5.55 -0.85 9.75
CA THR A 48 -4.22 -1.46 9.63
C THR A 48 -3.60 -1.29 8.24
N ALA A 49 -4.39 -1.05 7.19
CA ALA A 49 -3.93 -0.77 5.83
C ALA A 49 -2.71 0.17 5.73
N PRO A 50 -2.68 1.36 6.40
CA PRO A 50 -1.48 2.22 6.37
C PRO A 50 -0.23 1.55 6.93
N LEU A 51 -0.36 0.72 7.96
CA LEU A 51 0.77 0.00 8.57
C LEU A 51 1.25 -1.13 7.65
N THR A 52 0.30 -1.90 7.10
CA THR A 52 0.59 -2.97 6.14
C THR A 52 1.34 -2.41 4.95
N LEU A 53 0.91 -1.26 4.41
CA LEU A 53 1.58 -0.57 3.32
C LEU A 53 3.03 -0.21 3.65
N LEU A 54 3.30 0.35 4.83
CA LEU A 54 4.65 0.72 5.26
C LEU A 54 5.60 -0.48 5.41
N VAL A 55 5.07 -1.63 5.83
CA VAL A 55 5.87 -2.84 6.10
C VAL A 55 5.95 -3.77 4.88
N SER A 56 4.99 -3.70 3.95
CA SER A 56 4.84 -4.66 2.84
C SER A 56 6.02 -4.70 1.87
N HIS A 57 6.71 -3.58 1.67
CA HIS A 57 7.84 -3.49 0.74
C HIS A 57 8.98 -2.74 1.38
N TRP A 58 10.18 -3.32 1.35
CA TRP A 58 11.41 -2.66 1.83
C TRP A 58 11.69 -1.32 1.13
N MET A 59 11.17 -1.15 -0.09
CA MET A 59 11.29 0.08 -0.87
C MET A 59 10.54 1.27 -0.26
N ILE A 60 9.45 1.02 0.48
CA ILE A 60 8.62 2.07 1.06
C ILE A 60 9.34 2.80 2.20
N PRO A 61 9.87 2.14 3.26
CA PRO A 61 10.66 2.82 4.28
C PRO A 61 11.94 3.44 3.69
N ALA A 62 12.56 2.82 2.68
CA ALA A 62 13.69 3.42 1.98
C ALA A 62 13.31 4.75 1.28
N SER A 63 12.12 4.83 0.67
CA SER A 63 11.62 6.05 0.04
C SER A 63 11.37 7.18 1.05
N ILE A 64 10.88 6.86 2.25
CA ILE A 64 10.67 7.83 3.35
C ILE A 64 12.02 8.41 3.78
N ILE A 65 13.01 7.54 4.04
CA ILE A 65 14.36 7.97 4.44
C ILE A 65 14.98 8.83 3.34
N GLY A 66 14.87 8.40 2.08
CA GLY A 66 15.33 9.16 0.92
C GLY A 66 14.68 10.54 0.84
N MET A 67 13.36 10.63 1.07
CA MET A 67 12.64 11.90 1.07
C MET A 67 13.12 12.83 2.18
N ILE A 68 13.29 12.32 3.41
CA ILE A 68 13.85 13.11 4.53
C ILE A 68 15.25 13.64 4.18
N LEU A 69 16.07 12.81 3.52
CA LEU A 69 17.41 13.20 3.10
C LEU A 69 17.37 14.28 2.00
N VAL A 70 16.46 14.17 1.03
CA VAL A 70 16.23 15.21 0.00
C VAL A 70 15.76 16.51 0.64
N LEU A 71 14.81 16.46 1.57
CA LEU A 71 14.34 17.62 2.33
C LEU A 71 15.48 18.32 3.08
N PHE A 72 16.32 17.54 3.75
CA PHE A 72 17.51 18.04 4.45
C PHE A 72 18.53 18.68 3.50
N LEU A 73 18.78 18.06 2.33
CA LEU A 73 19.67 18.62 1.33
C LEU A 73 19.13 19.92 0.72
N LEU A 74 17.83 19.97 0.38
CA LEU A 74 17.19 21.15 -0.19
C LEU A 74 17.21 22.33 0.79
N THR A 75 16.92 22.09 2.06
CA THR A 75 17.00 23.14 3.10
C THR A 75 18.42 23.67 3.25
N LYS A 76 19.43 22.78 3.34
CA LYS A 76 20.85 23.17 3.42
C LYS A 76 21.33 23.91 2.17
N LEU A 77 20.88 23.53 0.98
CA LEU A 77 21.21 24.23 -0.27
C LEU A 77 20.56 25.62 -0.31
N SER A 78 19.32 25.74 0.16
CA SER A 78 18.59 27.02 0.21
C SER A 78 19.24 28.04 1.14
N GLU A 79 19.79 27.59 2.28
CA GLU A 79 20.53 28.46 3.21
C GLU A 79 21.83 28.98 2.58
N LYS A 80 22.46 28.18 1.71
CA LYS A 80 23.67 28.57 0.98
C LYS A 80 23.39 29.63 -0.11
N PHE A 81 22.15 29.74 -0.58
CA PHE A 81 21.75 30.61 -1.69
C PHE A 81 21.09 31.94 -1.29
N ASN A 82 21.12 32.35 -0.01
CA ASN A 82 20.66 33.67 0.48
C ASN A 82 19.28 34.09 -0.07
N ALA A 83 18.31 33.17 -0.13
CA ALA A 83 16.97 33.50 -0.58
C ALA A 83 16.25 34.36 0.48
N LYS A 84 16.11 35.66 0.19
CA LYS A 84 15.43 36.70 0.97
C LYS A 84 13.88 36.53 0.98
N HIS A 85 13.41 35.30 1.16
CA HIS A 85 11.99 34.95 1.17
C HIS A 85 11.53 34.54 2.57
N ASN A 86 10.23 34.69 2.84
CA ASN A 86 9.61 34.34 4.10
C ASN A 86 9.77 32.82 4.36
N LYS A 87 10.73 32.45 5.22
CA LYS A 87 11.20 31.06 5.46
C LYS A 87 10.04 30.10 5.79
N GLU A 88 9.04 30.57 6.54
CA GLU A 88 7.86 29.80 6.93
C GLU A 88 6.98 29.41 5.72
N GLN A 89 6.78 30.32 4.77
CA GLN A 89 5.96 30.05 3.58
C GLN A 89 6.64 29.06 2.64
N SER A 90 7.97 29.20 2.45
CA SER A 90 8.75 28.27 1.62
C SER A 90 8.77 26.86 2.21
N VAL A 91 8.92 26.73 3.53
CA VAL A 91 8.88 25.42 4.21
C VAL A 91 7.50 24.77 4.10
N ASN A 92 6.41 25.54 4.31
CA ASN A 92 5.05 25.01 4.18
C ASN A 92 4.75 24.53 2.75
N LEU A 93 5.19 25.29 1.73
CA LEU A 93 5.04 24.90 0.33
C LEU A 93 5.84 23.63 0.03
N LEU A 94 7.05 23.54 0.56
CA LEU A 94 7.94 22.40 0.36
C LEU A 94 7.36 21.13 1.01
N VAL A 95 6.86 21.21 2.24
CA VAL A 95 6.15 20.12 2.92
C VAL A 95 4.92 19.68 2.12
N LEU A 96 4.12 20.62 1.61
CA LEU A 96 2.96 20.32 0.78
C LEU A 96 3.35 19.60 -0.52
N CYS A 97 4.36 20.08 -1.23
CA CYS A 97 4.89 19.43 -2.43
C CYS A 97 5.39 18.01 -2.13
N SER A 98 6.10 17.83 -1.01
CA SER A 98 6.57 16.51 -0.57
C SER A 98 5.42 15.57 -0.26
N ALA A 99 4.34 16.05 0.36
CA ALA A 99 3.15 15.23 0.58
C ALA A 99 2.54 14.76 -0.76
N PHE A 100 2.40 15.63 -1.76
CA PHE A 100 1.89 15.22 -3.08
C PHE A 100 2.83 14.28 -3.83
N ILE A 101 4.14 14.48 -3.75
CA ILE A 101 5.13 13.55 -4.31
C ILE A 101 4.98 12.18 -3.67
N PHE A 102 4.85 12.14 -2.34
CA PHE A 102 4.66 10.91 -1.60
C PHE A 102 3.34 10.23 -1.99
N PHE A 103 2.25 10.98 -2.09
CA PHE A 103 0.96 10.49 -2.56
C PHE A 103 1.07 9.84 -3.96
N GLY A 104 1.69 10.56 -4.91
CA GLY A 104 1.89 10.08 -6.27
C GLY A 104 2.81 8.85 -6.35
N PHE A 105 3.86 8.79 -5.52
CA PHE A 105 4.77 7.65 -5.44
C PHE A 105 4.05 6.37 -5.00
N PHE A 106 3.24 6.43 -3.94
CA PHE A 106 2.49 5.28 -3.44
C PHE A 106 1.45 4.79 -4.46
N ILE A 107 0.69 5.70 -5.03
CA ILE A 107 -0.25 5.36 -6.10
C ILE A 107 0.48 4.76 -7.30
N GLY A 108 1.63 5.31 -7.68
CA GLY A 108 2.46 4.81 -8.77
C GLY A 108 2.93 3.37 -8.55
N ILE A 109 3.36 3.03 -7.32
CA ILE A 109 3.73 1.67 -6.94
C ILE A 109 2.55 0.71 -7.12
N GLU A 110 1.38 1.03 -6.57
CA GLU A 110 0.22 0.14 -6.65
C GLU A 110 -0.34 0.02 -8.06
N LEU A 111 -0.32 1.10 -8.86
CA LEU A 111 -0.64 1.04 -10.29
C LEU A 111 0.31 0.10 -11.04
N GLY A 112 1.62 0.24 -10.82
CA GLY A 112 2.62 -0.60 -11.46
C GLY A 112 2.49 -2.08 -11.07
N ARG A 113 2.31 -2.35 -9.76
CA ARG A 113 2.07 -3.69 -9.22
C ARG A 113 0.77 -4.28 -9.77
N GLY A 114 -0.31 -3.51 -9.76
CA GLY A 114 -1.63 -3.92 -10.25
C GLY A 114 -1.60 -4.23 -11.74
N ALA A 115 -0.96 -3.39 -12.56
CA ALA A 115 -0.79 -3.62 -14.00
C ALA A 115 -0.02 -4.92 -14.27
N LYS A 116 1.12 -5.10 -13.62
CA LYS A 116 1.95 -6.31 -13.74
C LYS A 116 1.16 -7.55 -13.33
N GLN A 117 0.50 -7.50 -12.17
CA GLN A 117 -0.25 -8.64 -11.65
C GLN A 117 -1.44 -8.99 -12.55
N LYS A 118 -2.16 -7.99 -13.08
CA LYS A 118 -3.23 -8.18 -14.07
C LYS A 118 -2.72 -8.89 -15.33
N SER A 119 -1.57 -8.48 -15.86
CA SER A 119 -0.95 -9.12 -17.04
C SER A 119 -0.62 -10.59 -16.76
N LEU A 120 0.02 -10.87 -15.61
CA LEU A 120 0.37 -12.24 -15.21
C LEU A 120 -0.86 -13.14 -15.08
N ILE A 121 -1.98 -12.62 -14.54
CA ILE A 121 -3.26 -13.32 -14.47
C ILE A 121 -3.85 -13.58 -15.86
N ALA A 122 -3.89 -12.56 -16.72
CA ALA A 122 -4.43 -12.71 -18.06
C ALA A 122 -3.65 -13.72 -18.92
N GLU A 123 -2.32 -13.72 -18.78
CA GLU A 123 -1.41 -14.61 -19.50
C GLU A 123 -1.33 -16.03 -18.88
N GLY A 124 -1.90 -16.24 -17.68
CA GLY A 124 -1.78 -17.51 -16.96
C GLY A 124 -0.35 -17.81 -16.46
N LYS A 125 0.52 -16.80 -16.37
CA LYS A 125 1.93 -16.93 -15.97
C LYS A 125 2.15 -16.73 -14.45
N ASN A 126 1.10 -16.87 -13.65
CA ASN A 126 1.23 -16.76 -12.20
C ASN A 126 1.89 -18.01 -11.62
N GLN A 127 3.12 -17.85 -11.15
CA GLN A 127 3.81 -18.88 -10.41
C GLN A 127 3.20 -19.02 -9.00
N PRO A 128 2.74 -20.21 -8.60
CA PRO A 128 2.17 -20.42 -7.28
C PRO A 128 3.23 -20.18 -6.20
N ASN A 129 2.81 -19.64 -5.06
CA ASN A 129 3.65 -19.39 -3.89
C ASN A 129 3.16 -20.12 -2.63
N TYR A 130 1.95 -20.68 -2.66
CA TYR A 130 1.40 -21.46 -1.56
C TYR A 130 0.68 -22.71 -2.05
N LEU A 131 0.68 -23.74 -1.22
CA LEU A 131 -0.27 -24.85 -1.25
C LEU A 131 -1.34 -24.61 -0.19
N ILE A 132 -2.60 -24.51 -0.62
CA ILE A 132 -3.75 -24.37 0.28
C ILE A 132 -4.40 -25.73 0.44
N THR A 133 -4.63 -26.16 1.68
CA THR A 133 -5.53 -27.27 2.01
C THR A 133 -6.86 -26.71 2.49
N PHE A 134 -7.94 -27.11 1.83
CA PHE A 134 -9.31 -26.72 2.18
C PHE A 134 -9.87 -27.61 3.30
N ASP A 135 -11.01 -27.21 3.85
CA ASP A 135 -11.71 -27.92 4.93
C ASP A 135 -12.11 -29.36 4.55
N ASP A 136 -12.47 -29.56 3.28
CA ASP A 136 -12.76 -30.86 2.68
C ASP A 136 -11.52 -31.76 2.46
N GLY A 137 -10.32 -31.24 2.76
CA GLY A 137 -9.05 -31.93 2.61
C GLY A 137 -8.42 -31.83 1.22
N GLN A 138 -9.07 -31.19 0.24
CA GLN A 138 -8.47 -30.95 -1.07
C GLN A 138 -7.33 -29.95 -0.96
N ALA A 139 -6.26 -30.19 -1.71
CA ALA A 139 -5.09 -29.30 -1.74
C ALA A 139 -4.88 -28.71 -3.15
N GLN A 140 -4.67 -27.40 -3.22
CA GLN A 140 -4.46 -26.68 -4.47
C GLN A 140 -3.26 -25.74 -4.37
N LYS A 141 -2.39 -25.77 -5.40
CA LYS A 141 -1.34 -24.77 -5.57
C LYS A 141 -1.94 -23.48 -6.06
N VAL A 142 -1.59 -22.38 -5.42
CA VAL A 142 -2.15 -21.07 -5.72
C VAL A 142 -1.10 -19.98 -5.67
N LYS A 143 -1.37 -18.90 -6.40
CA LYS A 143 -0.76 -17.59 -6.16
C LYS A 143 -1.66 -16.80 -5.21
N VAL A 144 -1.25 -16.63 -3.96
CA VAL A 144 -1.88 -15.66 -3.06
C VAL A 144 -1.52 -14.25 -3.53
N ILE A 145 -2.55 -13.46 -3.79
CA ILE A 145 -2.46 -12.06 -4.20
C ILE A 145 -2.48 -11.14 -2.97
N GLY A 146 -3.33 -11.48 -2.00
CA GLY A 146 -3.44 -10.77 -0.75
C GLY A 146 -4.41 -11.48 0.19
N GLN A 147 -4.50 -10.95 1.39
CA GLN A 147 -5.42 -11.42 2.43
C GLN A 147 -5.80 -10.24 3.30
N ASN A 148 -6.95 -10.34 3.94
CA ASN A 148 -7.33 -9.48 5.04
C ASN A 148 -7.76 -10.34 6.23
N SER A 149 -8.38 -9.74 7.25
CA SER A 149 -8.82 -10.48 8.44
C SER A 149 -9.85 -11.59 8.17
N THR A 150 -10.59 -11.53 7.04
CA THR A 150 -11.75 -12.39 6.78
C THR A 150 -11.61 -13.20 5.49
N TYR A 151 -10.95 -12.65 4.47
CA TYR A 151 -10.90 -13.18 3.12
C TYR A 151 -9.48 -13.40 2.63
N LEU A 152 -9.33 -14.45 1.82
CA LEU A 152 -8.13 -14.78 1.08
C LEU A 152 -8.36 -14.57 -0.43
N PHE A 153 -7.45 -13.84 -1.07
CA PHE A 153 -7.51 -13.49 -2.48
C PHE A 153 -6.40 -14.24 -3.21
N TYR A 154 -6.77 -15.18 -4.07
CA TYR A 154 -5.79 -16.05 -4.73
C TYR A 154 -6.17 -16.42 -6.15
N VAL A 155 -5.18 -16.84 -6.93
CA VAL A 155 -5.35 -17.36 -8.28
C VAL A 155 -4.84 -18.79 -8.29
N PRO A 156 -5.67 -19.78 -8.66
CA PRO A 156 -5.19 -21.15 -8.84
C PRO A 156 -4.03 -21.24 -9.83
N GLU A 157 -3.18 -22.27 -9.69
CA GLU A 157 -2.17 -22.59 -10.71
C GLU A 157 -2.81 -22.69 -12.10
N ASN A 158 -2.23 -22.01 -13.09
CA ASN A 158 -2.76 -21.85 -14.46
C ASN A 158 -4.14 -21.16 -14.56
N GLY A 159 -4.69 -20.69 -13.44
CA GLY A 159 -5.93 -19.92 -13.39
C GLY A 159 -5.77 -18.51 -13.95
N LYS A 160 -6.84 -18.02 -14.60
CA LYS A 160 -6.92 -16.65 -15.15
C LYS A 160 -7.92 -15.77 -14.40
N LYS A 161 -8.42 -16.24 -13.27
CA LYS A 161 -9.41 -15.55 -12.46
C LYS A 161 -8.95 -15.49 -11.02
N LEU A 162 -9.16 -14.32 -10.41
CA LEU A 162 -8.99 -14.11 -8.99
C LEU A 162 -10.19 -14.70 -8.26
N ILE A 163 -9.91 -15.54 -7.27
CA ILE A 163 -10.88 -16.16 -6.39
C ILE A 163 -10.76 -15.49 -5.02
N ILE A 164 -11.91 -15.23 -4.41
CA ILE A 164 -12.02 -14.72 -3.05
C ILE A 164 -12.72 -15.81 -2.25
N THR A 165 -12.11 -16.26 -1.17
CA THR A 165 -12.73 -17.21 -0.25
C THR A 165 -12.70 -16.68 1.18
N LEU A 166 -13.68 -17.10 1.98
CA LEU A 166 -13.65 -16.87 3.42
C LEU A 166 -12.53 -17.71 4.02
N ILE A 167 -11.69 -17.12 4.86
CA ILE A 167 -10.63 -17.88 5.55
C ILE A 167 -11.29 -18.86 6.52
N ASP A 168 -12.18 -18.34 7.37
CA ASP A 168 -12.94 -19.15 8.30
C ASP A 168 -13.87 -20.12 7.55
N GLY A 169 -13.86 -21.38 7.98
CA GLY A 169 -14.66 -22.45 7.40
C GLY A 169 -14.25 -22.97 6.02
N ASN A 170 -13.26 -22.39 5.32
CA ASN A 170 -12.80 -22.96 4.03
C ASN A 170 -11.30 -23.27 3.98
N VAL A 171 -10.44 -22.51 4.68
CA VAL A 171 -8.98 -22.70 4.61
C VAL A 171 -8.48 -23.40 5.87
N LYS A 172 -8.00 -24.63 5.73
CA LYS A 172 -7.48 -25.44 6.83
C LYS A 172 -5.98 -25.24 7.06
N LYS A 173 -5.22 -25.13 5.97
CA LYS A 173 -3.75 -25.00 6.02
C LYS A 173 -3.22 -24.21 4.84
N MET A 174 -2.16 -23.44 5.07
CA MET A 174 -1.34 -22.81 4.03
C MET A 174 0.12 -23.21 4.20
N GLU A 175 0.74 -23.72 3.15
CA GLU A 175 2.17 -24.05 3.11
C GLU A 175 2.88 -23.22 2.05
N VAL A 176 4.04 -22.67 2.39
CA VAL A 176 4.89 -21.94 1.44
C VAL A 176 5.52 -22.94 0.46
N LEU A 177 5.54 -22.59 -0.82
CA LEU A 177 6.21 -23.37 -1.89
C LEU A 177 7.65 -22.89 -2.15
#